data_AF-A0A7X8Y7T8-F1
#
_entry.id   AF-A0A7X8Y7T8-F1
#
_cell.length_a   1.000
_cell.length_b   1.000
_cell.length_c   1.000
_cell.angle_alpha   90.00
_cell.angle_beta   90.00
_cell.angle_gamma   90.00
#
_symmetry.space_group_name_H-M   'P 1'
#
loop_
_entity.id
_entity.type
_entity.pdbx_description
1 polymer ?
#
loop_
_entity_poly.entity_id
_entity_poly.type
_entity_poly.pdbx_seq_one_letter_code
_entity_poly.pdbx_strand_id
1 'polypeptide(L)' 'MITARELRNIIAVMHSIDRHEIEEAGYDMPDGSWQHFQENPAERFLKCNDECREAISSVINKRLRGE' A
#
# COMPACT_ATOMS: atom_id res chain seq x y z
N MET A 1 7.69 -0.19 -19.05
CA MET A 1 6.38 -0.84 -19.30
C MET A 1 6.20 -1.85 -18.20
N ILE A 2 5.13 -1.77 -17.43
CA ILE A 2 4.85 -2.77 -16.39
C ILE A 2 4.29 -4.03 -17.05
N THR A 3 4.80 -5.18 -16.67
CA THR A 3 4.32 -6.49 -17.11
C THR A 3 3.09 -6.92 -16.30
N ALA A 4 2.27 -7.82 -16.86
CA ALA A 4 1.14 -8.39 -16.13
C ALA A 4 1.57 -9.12 -14.84
N ARG A 5 2.78 -9.67 -14.81
CA ARG A 5 3.36 -10.31 -13.62
C ARG A 5 3.67 -9.29 -12.53
N GLU A 6 4.32 -8.19 -12.88
CA GLU A 6 4.63 -7.11 -11.93
C GLU A 6 3.35 -6.48 -11.37
N LEU A 7 2.35 -6.25 -12.22
CA LEU A 7 1.06 -5.73 -11.77
C LEU A 7 0.37 -6.68 -10.78
N ARG A 8 0.35 -7.99 -11.06
CA ARG A 8 -0.21 -8.99 -10.14
C ARG A 8 0.53 -9.00 -8.80
N ASN A 9 1.86 -8.90 -8.83
CA ASN A 9 2.67 -8.86 -7.61
C ASN A 9 2.38 -7.61 -6.77
N ILE A 10 2.27 -6.42 -7.40
CA ILE A 10 1.90 -5.19 -6.69
C ILE A 10 0.55 -5.33 -6.01
N ILE A 11 -0.47 -5.83 -6.72
CA ILE A 11 -1.80 -6.03 -6.16
C ILE A 11 -1.75 -7.01 -4.98
N ALA A 12 -1.07 -8.14 -5.13
CA ALA A 12 -0.93 -9.14 -4.07
C ALA A 12 -0.21 -8.57 -2.83
N VAL A 13 0.86 -7.81 -3.05
CA VAL A 13 1.59 -7.12 -1.96
C VAL A 13 0.66 -6.13 -1.27
N MET A 14 -0.02 -5.27 -2.01
CA MET A 14 -0.92 -4.26 -1.46
C MET A 14 -2.04 -4.86 -0.59
N HIS A 15 -2.59 -6.01 -0.99
CA HIS A 15 -3.60 -6.75 -0.21
C HIS A 15 -3.06 -7.43 1.06
N SER A 16 -1.75 -7.52 1.22
CA SER A 16 -1.10 -8.16 2.38
C SER A 16 -0.34 -7.15 3.24
N ILE A 17 -0.47 -5.85 2.97
CA ILE A 17 0.10 -4.80 3.81
C ILE A 17 -0.67 -4.77 5.12
N ASP A 18 0.05 -4.78 6.23
CA ASP A 18 -0.48 -4.53 7.56
C ASP A 18 -0.40 -3.04 7.90
N ARG A 19 -1.33 -2.57 8.75
CA ARG A 19 -1.41 -1.15 9.15
C ARG A 19 -0.09 -0.65 9.71
N HIS A 20 0.55 -1.47 10.54
CA HIS A 20 1.80 -1.15 11.19
C HIS A 20 2.92 -0.81 10.20
N GLU A 21 2.97 -1.48 9.04
CA GLU A 21 4.00 -1.18 8.03
C GLU A 21 3.80 0.20 7.40
N ILE A 22 2.56 0.65 7.26
CA ILE A 22 2.24 1.99 6.76
C ILE A 22 2.61 3.05 7.82
N GLU A 23 2.35 2.74 9.10
CA GLU A 23 2.74 3.58 10.22
C GLU A 23 4.28 3.70 10.34
N GLU A 24 5.01 2.58 10.22
CA GLU A 24 6.48 2.57 10.16
C GLU A 24 7.03 3.35 8.95
N ALA A 25 6.29 3.36 7.84
CA ALA A 25 6.62 4.15 6.65
C ALA A 25 6.28 5.65 6.80
N GLY A 26 5.81 6.08 7.98
CA GLY A 26 5.64 7.49 8.33
C GLY A 26 4.22 8.03 8.14
N TYR A 27 3.21 7.17 7.94
CA TYR A 27 1.82 7.59 7.82
C TYR A 27 0.93 6.92 8.88
N ASP A 28 0.47 7.69 9.85
CA ASP A 28 -0.54 7.24 10.81
C ASP A 28 -1.91 7.17 10.12
N MET A 29 -2.31 5.96 9.73
CA MET A 29 -3.55 5.74 9.01
C MET A 29 -4.74 5.69 9.97
N PRO A 30 -5.71 6.61 9.90
CA PRO A 30 -6.87 6.58 10.79
C PRO A 30 -7.72 5.31 10.60
N ASP A 31 -8.41 4.86 11.65
CA ASP A 31 -9.19 3.60 11.64
C ASP A 31 -10.16 3.48 10.45
N GLY A 32 -10.93 4.53 10.15
CA GLY A 32 -11.86 4.52 9.01
C GLY A 32 -11.14 4.47 7.65
N SER A 33 -9.95 5.07 7.56
CA SER A 33 -9.09 4.95 6.37
C SER A 33 -8.48 3.57 6.25
N TRP A 34 -8.13 2.94 7.37
CA TRP A 34 -7.60 1.59 7.43
C TRP A 34 -8.66 0.57 7.03
N GLN A 35 -9.88 0.67 7.57
CA GLN A 35 -10.99 -0.19 7.17
C GLN A 35 -11.24 -0.10 5.65
N HIS A 36 -11.29 1.11 5.09
CA HIS A 36 -11.44 1.30 3.65
C HIS A 36 -10.26 0.71 2.85
N PHE A 37 -9.04 0.84 3.37
CA PHE A 37 -7.86 0.23 2.76
C PHE A 37 -7.97 -1.30 2.74
N GLN A 38 -8.44 -1.93 3.81
CA GLN A 38 -8.61 -3.39 3.88
C GLN A 38 -9.68 -3.90 2.89
N GLU A 39 -10.77 -3.16 2.73
CA GLU A 39 -11.86 -3.50 1.80
C GLU A 39 -11.43 -3.32 0.33
N ASN A 40 -10.74 -2.21 0.01
CA ASN A 40 -10.28 -1.92 -1.34
C ASN A 40 -8.95 -1.14 -1.35
N PRO A 41 -7.80 -1.84 -1.27
CA PRO A 41 -6.49 -1.19 -1.16
C PRO A 41 -6.15 -0.31 -2.35
N ALA A 42 -6.48 -0.78 -3.56
CA ALA A 42 -6.17 -0.07 -4.80
C ALA A 42 -6.98 1.23 -4.94
N GLU A 43 -8.28 1.19 -4.64
CA GLU A 43 -9.11 2.39 -4.62
C GLU A 43 -8.62 3.38 -3.57
N ARG A 44 -8.30 2.90 -2.36
CA ARG A 44 -7.76 3.74 -1.30
C ARG A 44 -6.47 4.42 -1.71
N PHE A 45 -5.53 3.67 -2.29
CA PHE A 45 -4.24 4.16 -2.77
C PHE A 45 -4.40 5.27 -3.83
N LEU A 46 -5.37 5.14 -4.73
CA LEU A 46 -5.64 6.15 -5.75
C LEU A 46 -6.26 7.42 -5.15
N LYS A 47 -7.13 7.29 -4.13
CA LYS A 47 -7.87 8.41 -3.52
C LYS A 47 -7.16 9.06 -2.34
N CYS A 48 -6.07 8.50 -1.84
CA CYS A 48 -5.34 9.04 -0.70
C CYS A 48 -4.50 10.28 -1.06
N ASN A 49 -4.11 11.04 -0.02
CA ASN A 49 -3.17 12.14 -0.16
C ASN A 49 -1.75 11.63 -0.46
N ASP A 50 -0.85 12.55 -0.82
CA ASP A 50 0.49 12.18 -1.26
C ASP A 50 1.31 11.48 -0.17
N GLU A 51 1.19 11.90 1.09
CA GLU A 51 1.86 11.25 2.24
C GLU A 51 1.46 9.77 2.39
N CYS A 52 0.16 9.47 2.35
CA CYS A 52 -0.35 8.11 2.41
C CYS A 52 0.12 7.28 1.20
N ARG A 53 0.09 7.89 0.01
CA ARG A 53 0.52 7.23 -1.23
C ARG A 53 2.00 6.89 -1.19
N GLU A 54 2.82 7.80 -0.67
CA GLU A 54 4.26 7.60 -0.50
C GLU A 54 4.54 6.47 0.51
N ALA A 55 3.87 6.47 1.67
CA ALA A 55 4.00 5.41 2.66
C ALA A 55 3.64 4.03 2.09
N ILE A 56 2.48 3.89 1.44
CA ILE A 56 2.06 2.63 0.80
C ILE A 56 3.05 2.22 -0.29
N SER A 57 3.52 3.18 -1.12
CA SER A 57 4.50 2.90 -2.17
C SER A 57 5.84 2.42 -1.60
N SER A 58 6.27 2.98 -0.48
CA SER A 58 7.48 2.57 0.24
C SER A 58 7.39 1.11 0.68
N VAL A 59 6.28 0.71 1.32
CA VAL A 59 6.03 -0.67 1.73
C VAL A 59 6.01 -1.64 0.54
N ILE A 60 5.32 -1.27 -0.54
CA ILE A 60 5.28 -2.10 -1.77
C ILE A 60 6.69 -2.29 -2.34
N ASN A 61 7.46 -1.21 -2.46
CA ASN A 61 8.80 -1.26 -3.01
C ASN A 61 9.75 -2.10 -2.14
N LYS A 62 9.67 -1.97 -0.81
CA LYS A 62 10.45 -2.77 0.14
C LYS A 62 10.17 -4.26 -0.05
N ARG A 63 8.89 -4.66 -0.07
CA ARG A 63 8.48 -6.07 -0.26
C ARG A 63 8.84 -6.63 -1.63
N LEU A 64 8.74 -5.82 -2.70
CA LEU A 64 9.14 -6.26 -4.04
C LEU A 64 10.66 -6.45 -4.19
N ARG A 65 11.47 -5.75 -3.38
CA ARG A 65 12.93 -5.92 -3.31
C ARG A 65 13.36 -7.10 -2.43
N GLY A 66 12.49 -7.56 -1.54
CA GLY A 66 12.78 -8.62 -0.57
C GLY A 66 13.56 -8.13 0.66
N GLU A 67 13.39 -6.85 1.00
CA GLU A 67 13.93 -6.17 2.19
C GLU A 67 12.90 -6.14 3.34
#